data_AF-A0A496PWR7-F1
#
_entry.id   AF-A0A496PWR7-F1
#
_cell.length_a   1.000
_cell.length_b   1.000
_cell.length_c   1.000
_cell.angle_alpha   90.00
_cell.angle_beta   90.00
_cell.angle_gamma   90.00
#
_symmetry.space_group_name_H-M   'P 1'
#
loop_
_entity.id
_entity.type
_entity.pdbx_description
1 polymer ?
#
loop_
_entity_poly.entity_id
_entity_poly.type
_entity_poly.pdbx_seq_one_letter_code
_entity_poly.pdbx_strand_id
1 'polypeptide(L)'
;MSINPFDKLVVASRPPKPRDRGLTMIADWGLPLGLQNGLLSVSAPHVDLAKIAVGIAALLPTDTLKAKIASYAENNILAFPGGQFLE
;
A
#
# COMPACT_ATOMS: atom_id res chain seq x y z
N MET A 1 18.92 -19.09 17.49
CA MET A 1 17.57 -19.48 17.02
C MET A 1 16.58 -18.53 17.67
N SER A 2 15.95 -17.62 16.93
CA SER A 2 14.90 -16.78 17.51
C SER A 2 13.63 -17.62 17.67
N ILE A 3 13.19 -17.85 18.90
CA ILE A 3 11.89 -18.45 19.19
C ILE A 3 10.84 -17.38 18.88
N ASN A 4 9.94 -17.63 17.94
CA ASN A 4 8.84 -16.71 17.70
C ASN A 4 7.79 -16.96 18.80
N PRO A 5 7.40 -15.93 19.58
CA PRO A 5 6.54 -16.09 20.75
C PRO A 5 5.14 -16.64 20.41
N PHE A 6 4.78 -16.70 19.13
CA PHE A 6 3.47 -17.11 18.65
C PHE A 6 3.49 -18.39 17.80
N ASP A 7 4.51 -19.25 17.92
CA ASP A 7 4.67 -20.47 17.10
C ASP A 7 3.50 -21.49 17.20
N LYS A 8 2.62 -21.35 18.19
CA LYS A 8 1.41 -22.19 18.35
C LYS A 8 0.18 -21.63 17.62
N LEU A 9 0.24 -20.40 17.09
CA LEU A 9 -0.85 -19.83 16.32
C LEU A 9 -0.79 -20.34 14.88
N VAL A 10 -1.78 -21.13 14.51
CA VAL A 10 -1.93 -21.59 13.12
C VAL A 10 -2.68 -20.52 12.34
N VAL A 11 -2.02 -19.93 11.35
CA VAL A 11 -2.61 -18.93 10.45
C VAL A 11 -2.57 -19.48 9.02
N ALA A 12 -3.63 -19.25 8.25
CA ALA A 12 -3.67 -19.71 6.86
C ALA A 12 -2.55 -19.05 6.03
N SER A 13 -1.90 -19.83 5.17
CA SER A 13 -0.88 -19.32 4.27
C SER A 13 -1.49 -18.36 3.24
N ARG A 14 -0.83 -17.23 3.01
CA ARG A 14 -1.20 -16.28 1.95
C ARG A 14 -0.34 -16.51 0.71
N PRO A 15 -0.88 -16.35 -0.52
CA PRO A 15 -0.07 -16.38 -1.73
C PRO A 15 1.08 -15.35 -1.67
N PRO A 16 2.24 -15.64 -2.27
CA PRO A 16 3.30 -14.65 -2.44
C PRO A 16 2.88 -13.55 -3.41
N LYS A 17 3.60 -12.42 -3.41
CA LYS A 17 3.48 -11.41 -4.47
C LYS A 17 4.20 -11.88 -5.75
N PRO A 18 3.74 -11.47 -6.95
CA PRO A 18 2.49 -10.76 -7.23
C PRO A 18 1.27 -11.67 -7.02
N ARG A 19 0.18 -11.09 -6.48
CA ARG A 19 -1.04 -11.84 -6.13
C ARG A 19 -2.12 -11.66 -7.18
N ASP A 20 -2.86 -12.73 -7.41
CA ASP A 20 -4.05 -12.78 -8.26
C ASP A 20 -5.34 -12.98 -7.45
N ARG A 21 -5.22 -13.41 -6.19
CA ARG A 21 -6.34 -13.63 -5.24
C ARG A 21 -5.96 -13.22 -3.82
N GLY A 22 -6.98 -12.98 -2.99
CA GLY A 22 -6.78 -12.52 -1.61
C GLY A 22 -6.06 -11.17 -1.56
N LEU A 23 -6.38 -10.29 -2.51
CA LEU A 23 -5.78 -8.96 -2.64
C LEU A 23 -6.14 -8.09 -1.44
N THR A 24 -5.19 -7.28 -1.02
CA THR A 24 -5.38 -6.27 0.02
C THR A 24 -5.13 -4.90 -0.59
N MET A 25 -6.10 -4.01 -0.41
CA MET A 25 -6.00 -2.63 -0.84
C MET A 25 -6.00 -1.70 0.37
N ILE A 26 -5.17 -0.66 0.33
CA ILE A 26 -5.24 0.47 1.25
C ILE A 26 -5.86 1.69 0.56
N ALA A 27 -6.56 2.51 1.35
CA ALA A 27 -7.01 3.83 0.92
C ALA A 27 -6.05 4.89 1.49
N ASP A 28 -5.34 5.58 0.62
CA ASP A 28 -4.48 6.70 0.97
C ASP A 28 -5.31 8.00 0.94
N TRP A 29 -5.59 8.52 2.13
CA TRP A 29 -6.31 9.78 2.34
C TRP A 29 -5.41 11.02 2.33
N GLY A 30 -4.25 10.94 1.66
CA GLY A 30 -3.29 12.04 1.60
C GLY A 30 -2.27 11.99 2.74
N LEU A 31 -1.86 10.79 3.17
CA LEU A 31 -0.82 10.66 4.18
C LEU A 31 0.47 11.35 3.68
N PRO A 32 1.18 12.10 4.55
CA PRO A 32 2.52 12.58 4.26
C PRO A 32 3.44 11.43 3.82
N LEU A 33 4.36 11.69 2.88
CA LEU A 33 5.24 10.66 2.31
C LEU A 33 6.03 9.89 3.39
N GLY A 34 6.50 10.58 4.44
CA GLY A 34 7.20 9.92 5.55
C GLY A 34 6.32 8.92 6.30
N LEU A 35 5.04 9.23 6.53
CA LEU A 35 4.10 8.31 7.17
C LEU A 35 3.71 7.16 6.24
N GLN A 36 3.56 7.42 4.94
CA GLN A 36 3.40 6.36 3.94
C GLN A 36 4.58 5.40 3.98
N ASN A 37 5.82 5.90 3.93
CA ASN A 37 7.01 5.06 3.94
C ASN A 37 7.13 4.27 5.25
N GLY A 38 6.84 4.89 6.39
CA GLY A 38 6.78 4.22 7.69
C GLY A 38 5.76 3.08 7.69
N LEU A 39 4.55 3.32 7.18
CA LEU A 39 3.51 2.30 7.04
C LEU A 39 3.96 1.14 6.13
N LEU A 40 4.56 1.47 4.98
CA LEU A 40 5.01 0.47 4.01
C LEU A 40 6.16 -0.38 4.52
N SER A 41 7.03 0.16 5.39
CA SER A 41 8.13 -0.61 5.98
C SER A 41 7.68 -1.88 6.73
N VAL A 42 6.43 -1.89 7.22
CA VAL A 42 5.83 -3.05 7.91
C VAL A 42 4.78 -3.74 7.05
N SER A 43 3.93 -2.95 6.36
CA SER A 43 2.74 -3.48 5.69
C SER A 43 2.95 -3.88 4.23
N ALA A 44 4.05 -3.47 3.58
CA ALA A 44 4.26 -3.71 2.15
C ALA A 44 4.15 -5.18 1.72
N PRO A 45 4.65 -6.19 2.48
CA PRO A 45 4.46 -7.60 2.12
C PRO A 45 2.98 -8.00 2.04
N HIS A 46 2.11 -7.26 2.73
CA HIS A 46 0.70 -7.55 2.90
C HIS A 46 -0.24 -6.71 2.02
N VAL A 47 0.22 -5.63 1.39
CA VAL A 47 -0.62 -4.73 0.57
C VAL A 47 -0.34 -4.96 -0.92
N ASP A 48 -1.35 -4.92 -1.79
CA ASP A 48 -1.20 -5.13 -3.24
C ASP A 48 -1.61 -3.89 -4.04
N LEU A 49 -2.60 -3.15 -3.55
CA LEU A 49 -3.15 -1.97 -4.21
C LEU A 49 -3.19 -0.77 -3.26
N ALA A 50 -2.97 0.44 -3.79
CA ALA A 50 -3.12 1.70 -3.06
C ALA A 50 -4.02 2.66 -3.83
N LYS A 51 -5.22 2.91 -3.31
CA LYS A 51 -6.14 3.90 -3.87
C LYS A 51 -5.84 5.26 -3.26
N ILE A 52 -5.43 6.22 -4.09
CA ILE A 52 -5.36 7.63 -3.67
C ILE A 52 -6.80 8.15 -3.64
N ALA A 53 -7.33 8.39 -2.44
CA ALA A 53 -8.76 8.53 -2.24
C ALA A 53 -9.35 9.73 -2.98
N VAL A 54 -10.58 9.56 -3.46
CA VAL A 54 -11.40 10.61 -4.08
C VAL A 54 -10.61 11.43 -5.12
N GLY A 55 -10.68 12.76 -5.09
CA GLY A 55 -9.92 13.65 -5.98
C GLY A 55 -8.54 14.08 -5.44
N ILE A 56 -8.00 13.45 -4.39
CA ILE A 56 -6.77 13.92 -3.72
C ILE A 56 -5.58 13.99 -4.68
N ALA A 57 -5.50 13.08 -5.65
CA ALA A 57 -4.45 13.11 -6.66
C ALA A 57 -4.38 14.45 -7.43
N ALA A 58 -5.50 15.15 -7.61
CA ALA A 58 -5.53 16.46 -8.26
C ALA A 58 -5.00 17.60 -7.37
N LEU A 59 -5.00 17.41 -6.05
CA LEU A 59 -4.67 18.44 -5.07
C LEU A 59 -3.21 18.38 -4.60
N LEU A 60 -2.57 17.22 -4.75
CA LEU A 60 -1.18 17.04 -4.35
C LEU A 60 -0.23 17.75 -5.33
N PRO A 61 0.84 18.40 -4.83
CA PRO A 61 1.92 18.86 -5.69
C PRO A 61 2.45 17.70 -6.54
N THR A 62 2.74 17.96 -7.80
CA THR A 62 3.15 16.92 -8.77
C THR A 62 4.32 16.08 -8.27
N ASP A 63 5.33 16.70 -7.66
CA ASP A 63 6.50 15.98 -7.15
C ASP A 63 6.16 15.12 -5.93
N THR A 64 5.23 15.59 -5.07
CA THR A 64 4.70 14.78 -3.96
C THR A 64 3.95 13.56 -4.48
N LEU A 65 3.05 13.74 -5.46
CA LEU A 65 2.29 12.63 -6.05
C LEU A 65 3.23 11.60 -6.69
N LYS A 66 4.22 12.05 -7.48
CA LYS A 66 5.24 11.17 -8.09
C LYS A 66 6.02 10.39 -7.05
N ALA A 67 6.48 11.04 -5.99
CA ALA A 67 7.22 10.36 -4.92
C ALA A 67 6.37 9.32 -4.19
N LYS A 68 5.08 9.61 -3.96
CA LYS A 68 4.14 8.65 -3.36
C LYS A 68 3.90 7.43 -4.26
N ILE A 69 3.69 7.64 -5.56
CA ILE A 69 3.52 6.55 -6.53
C ILE A 69 4.79 5.70 -6.63
N ALA A 70 5.97 6.32 -6.67
CA ALA A 70 7.26 5.63 -6.70
C ALA A 70 7.46 4.74 -5.47
N SER A 71 7.18 5.26 -4.27
CA SER A 71 7.26 4.51 -3.02
C SER A 71 6.33 3.28 -3.01
N TYR A 72 5.12 3.38 -3.56
CA TYR A 72 4.25 2.21 -3.74
C TYR A 72 4.83 1.21 -4.75
N ALA A 73 5.30 1.69 -5.90
CA ALA A 73 5.85 0.83 -6.95
C ALA A 73 7.09 0.05 -6.48
N GLU A 74 8.00 0.69 -5.75
CA GLU A 74 9.18 0.05 -5.12
C GLU A 74 8.80 -1.12 -4.20
N ASN A 75 7.60 -1.09 -3.63
CA ASN A 75 7.06 -2.12 -2.74
C ASN A 75 6.15 -3.15 -3.46
N ASN A 76 6.14 -3.16 -4.80
CA ASN A 76 5.22 -3.96 -5.62
C ASN A 76 3.75 -3.72 -5.22
N ILE A 77 3.36 -2.46 -5.11
CA ILE A 77 1.98 -2.02 -4.83
C ILE A 77 1.52 -1.14 -5.99
N LEU A 78 0.40 -1.48 -6.61
CA LEU A 78 -0.17 -0.69 -7.69
C LEU A 78 -0.96 0.49 -7.11
N ALA A 79 -0.46 1.70 -7.34
CA ALA A 79 -1.17 2.93 -6.99
C ALA A 79 -2.13 3.36 -8.11
N PHE A 80 -3.32 3.84 -7.76
CA PHE A 80 -4.32 4.32 -8.73
C PHE A 80 -5.21 5.43 -8.12
N PRO A 81 -5.78 6.34 -8.94
CA PRO A 81 -6.67 7.39 -8.45
C PRO A 81 -8.05 6.83 -8.04
N GLY A 82 -8.73 7.50 -7.11
CA GLY A 82 -10.11 7.20 -6.77
C GLY A 82 -11.08 7.49 -7.92
N GLY A 83 -12.22 6.79 -7.96
CA GLY A 83 -13.22 6.94 -9.04
C GLY A 83 -13.70 8.38 -9.26
N GLN A 84 -13.90 9.13 -8.18
CA GLN A 84 -14.29 10.55 -8.22
C GLN A 84 -13.26 11.48 -8.87
N PHE A 85 -12.03 11.04 -9.12
CA PHE A 85 -11.08 11.81 -9.93
C PHE A 85 -11.50 11.86 -11.42
N LEU A 86 -12.34 10.91 -11.87
CA LEU A 86 -12.79 10.75 -13.25
C LEU A 86 -14.26 11.12 -13.48
N GLU A 87 -14.98 11.51 -12.42
CA GLU A 87 -16.38 11.98 -12.46
C GLU A 87 -16.44 13.49 -12.72
#